data_AF-A0A5R8Q9H4-F1
#
_entry.id   AF-A0A5R8Q9H4-F1
#
_cell.length_a   1.000
_cell.length_b   1.000
_cell.length_c   1.000
_cell.angle_alpha   90.00
_cell.angle_beta   90.00
_cell.angle_gamma   90.00
#
_symmetry.space_group_name_H-M   'P 1'
#
loop_
_entity.id
_entity.type
_entity.pdbx_description
1 polymer ?
#
loop_
_entity_poly.entity_id
_entity_poly.type
_entity_poly.pdbx_seq_one_letter_code
_entity_poly.pdbx_strand_id
1 'polypeptide(L)' 'MTTLERAFILARSGECSCVAALVRRLDREGYDGHQIHGPLLRRQLRDLIQEAMTRHPGWLS' A
#
# COMPACT_ATOMS: atom_id res chain seq x y z
N MET A 1 -2.08 15.25 5.96
CA MET A 1 -1.46 13.94 5.66
C MET A 1 -0.98 13.96 4.23
N THR A 2 0.26 13.57 4.00
CA THR A 2 0.91 13.49 2.69
C THR A 2 0.54 12.19 1.97
N THR A 3 0.74 12.15 0.65
CA THR A 3 0.58 10.91 -0.15
C THR A 3 1.45 9.78 0.39
N LEU A 4 2.71 10.08 0.75
CA LEU A 4 3.64 9.07 1.27
C LEU A 4 3.15 8.50 2.59
N GLU A 5 2.77 9.34 3.54
CA GLU A 5 2.20 8.89 4.83
C GLU A 5 0.97 8.00 4.62
N ARG A 6 0.06 8.41 3.73
CA ARG A 6 -1.12 7.60 3.41
C ARG A 6 -0.74 6.26 2.78
N ALA A 7 0.24 6.24 1.89
CA ALA A 7 0.73 5.01 1.26
C ALA A 7 1.24 4.01 2.31
N PHE A 8 2.03 4.47 3.29
CA PHE A 8 2.50 3.60 4.37
C PHE A 8 1.36 3.08 5.26
N ILE A 9 0.33 3.90 5.51
CA ILE A 9 -0.86 3.45 6.24
C ILE A 9 -1.61 2.35 5.46
N LEU A 10 -1.86 2.57 4.16
CA LEU A 10 -2.54 1.58 3.30
C LEU A 10 -1.73 0.29 3.14
N ALA A 11 -0.40 0.39 3.07
CA ALA A 11 0.46 -0.79 2.98
C ALA A 11 0.37 -1.66 4.25
N ARG A 12 0.22 -1.03 5.42
CA ARG A 12 0.14 -1.72 6.72
C ARG A 12 -1.26 -2.16 7.12
N SER A 13 -2.31 -1.67 6.45
CA SER A 13 -3.70 -1.99 6.81
C SER A 13 -4.10 -3.43 6.44
N GLY A 14 -3.40 -4.03 5.47
CA GLY A 14 -3.77 -5.33 4.90
C GLY A 14 -4.95 -5.25 3.91
N GLU A 15 -5.44 -4.05 3.58
CA GLU A 15 -6.53 -3.86 2.60
C GLU A 15 -6.05 -3.89 1.14
N CYS A 16 -4.73 -3.72 0.92
CA CYS A 16 -4.14 -3.70 -0.42
C CYS A 16 -3.32 -4.97 -0.66
N SER A 17 -3.61 -5.70 -1.74
CA SER A 17 -2.87 -6.92 -2.12
C SER A 17 -1.57 -6.65 -2.88
N CYS A 18 -1.41 -5.45 -3.45
CA CYS A 18 -0.19 -5.04 -4.15
C CYS A 18 -0.08 -3.51 -4.26
N VAL A 19 1.10 -3.04 -4.66
CA VAL A 19 1.37 -1.59 -4.83
C VAL A 19 0.44 -0.94 -5.86
N ALA A 20 0.03 -1.66 -6.91
CA ALA A 20 -0.91 -1.13 -7.90
C ALA A 20 -2.31 -0.88 -7.31
N ALA A 21 -2.79 -1.79 -6.45
CA ALA A 21 -4.07 -1.62 -5.74
C ALA A 21 -3.99 -0.44 -4.77
N LEU A 22 -2.85 -0.29 -4.09
CA LEU A 22 -2.57 0.84 -3.20
C LEU A 22 -2.59 2.18 -3.97
N VAL A 23 -1.92 2.27 -5.12
CA VAL A 23 -1.93 3.50 -5.95
C VAL A 23 -3.36 3.85 -6.38
N ARG A 24 -4.13 2.89 -6.89
CA ARG A 24 -5.54 3.11 -7.23
C ARG A 24 -6.40 3.54 -6.05
N ARG A 25 -6.03 3.16 -4.83
CA ARG A 25 -6.73 3.58 -3.62
C ARG A 25 -6.37 5.02 -3.25
N LEU A 26 -5.10 5.38 -3.34
CA LEU A 26 -4.64 6.77 -3.19
C LEU A 26 -5.36 7.71 -4.15
N ASP A 27 -5.43 7.35 -5.43
CA ASP A 27 -6.09 8.18 -6.45
C ASP A 27 -7.58 8.39 -6.13
N ARG A 28 -8.27 7.34 -5.67
CA ARG A 28 -9.68 7.42 -5.23
C ARG A 28 -9.89 8.30 -4.00
N GLU A 29 -8.89 8.36 -3.12
CA GLU A 29 -8.92 9.18 -1.91
C GLU A 29 -8.46 10.63 -2.18
N GLY A 30 -8.13 10.97 -3.43
CA GLY A 30 -7.70 12.31 -3.85
C GLY A 30 -6.21 12.59 -3.64
N TYR A 31 -5.40 11.57 -3.37
CA TYR A 31 -3.96 11.68 -3.30
C TYR A 31 -3.31 11.47 -4.67
N ASP A 32 -2.13 12.05 -4.87
CA ASP A 32 -1.37 11.93 -6.12
C ASP A 32 -0.55 10.63 -6.14
N GLY A 33 -1.12 9.55 -6.68
CA GLY A 33 -0.46 8.25 -6.82
C GLY A 33 0.83 8.27 -7.66
N HIS A 34 1.07 9.30 -8.48
CA HIS A 34 2.31 9.43 -9.25
C HIS A 34 3.54 9.65 -8.35
N GLN A 35 3.35 10.12 -7.11
CA GLN A 35 4.43 10.23 -6.14
C GLN A 35 4.96 8.86 -5.68
N ILE A 36 4.23 7.77 -5.94
CA ILE A 36 4.66 6.40 -5.67
C ILE A 36 5.51 5.85 -6.83
N HIS A 37 6.67 6.48 -7.01
CA HIS A 37 7.66 6.10 -8.01
C HIS A 37 9.01 5.77 -7.36
N GLY A 38 9.88 5.14 -8.14
CA GLY A 38 11.20 4.69 -7.68
C GLY A 38 11.20 3.23 -7.17
N PRO A 39 12.26 2.46 -7.48
CA PRO A 39 12.33 1.04 -7.15
C PRO A 39 12.40 0.77 -5.64
N LEU A 40 13.07 1.65 -4.88
CA LEU A 40 13.23 1.50 -3.43
C LEU A 40 11.90 1.66 -2.69
N LEU A 41 11.16 2.75 -2.96
CA LEU A 41 9.87 3.00 -2.33
C LEU A 41 8.85 1.90 -2.65
N ARG A 42 8.80 1.47 -3.92
CA ARG A 42 7.91 0.37 -4.34
C ARG A 42 8.24 -0.94 -3.65
N ARG A 43 9.53 -1.23 -3.44
CA ARG A 43 9.97 -2.40 -2.68
C ARG A 43 9.51 -2.29 -1.22
N GLN A 44 9.74 -1.16 -0.55
CA GLN A 44 9.33 -0.95 0.84
C GLN A 44 7.81 -1.13 1.02
N LEU A 45 6.99 -0.52 0.16
CA LEU A 45 5.53 -0.67 0.24
C LEU A 45 5.08 -2.11 -0.02
N ARG A 46 5.70 -2.81 -0.99
CA ARG A 46 5.40 -4.22 -1.25
C ARG A 46 5.73 -5.11 -0.05
N ASP A 47 6.88 -4.90 0.56
CA ASP A 47 7.33 -5.73 1.69
C ASP A 47 6.38 -5.53 2.89
N LEU A 48 5.92 -4.29 3.13
CA LEU A 48 4.89 -3.99 4.15
C LEU A 48 3.52 -4.60 3.85
N ILE A 49 3.09 -4.55 2.60
CA ILE A 49 1.85 -5.20 2.15
C ILE A 49 1.91 -6.71 2.43
N GLN A 50 3.04 -7.35 2.09
CA GLN A 50 3.23 -8.77 2.33
C GLN A 50 3.25 -9.12 3.82
N GLU A 51 3.90 -8.30 4.65
CA GLU A 51 3.89 -8.46 6.10
C GLU A 51 2.46 -8.36 6.65
N ALA A 52 1.69 -7.36 6.21
CA ALA A 52 0.31 -7.15 6.65
C ALA A 52 -0.60 -8.33 6.26
N MET A 53 -0.47 -8.85 5.03
CA MET A 53 -1.19 -10.04 4.58
C MET A 53 -0.82 -11.28 5.39
N THR A 54 0.45 -11.45 5.75
CA THR A 54 0.90 -12.59 6.57
C THR A 54 0.39 -12.48 8.01
N ARG A 55 0.26 -11.26 8.54
CA ARG A 55 -0.23 -10.99 9.91
C ARG A 55 -1.75 -11.14 10.04
N HIS A 56 -2.51 -11.03 8.94
CA HIS A 56 -3.96 -11.21 8.90
C HIS A 56 -4.35 -12.49 8.12
N PRO A 57 -4.33 -13.68 8.76
CA PRO A 57 -4.71 -14.94 8.10
C PRO A 57 -6.20 -15.08 7.79
N GLY A 58 -7.03 -14.06 8.03
CA GLY A 58 -8.50 -14.12 7.92
C GLY A 58 -9.08 -14.21 6.51
N TRP A 59 -8.26 -14.38 5.47
CA TRP A 59 -8.69 -14.44 4.05
C TRP A 59 -8.55 -15.85 3.45
N LEU A 60 -8.20 -16.85 4.27
CA LEU A 60 -8.08 -18.27 3.88
C LEU A 60 -9.28 -19.13 4.33
N SER A 61 -10.42 -18.52 4.67
CA SER A 61 -11.67 -19.22 5.02
C SER A 61 -12.78 -18.99 4.00
#